data_AF-A0A7W0UFL0-F1
#
_entry.id   AF-A0A7W0UFL0-F1
#
_cell.length_a   1.000
_cell.length_b   1.000
_cell.length_c   1.000
_cell.angle_alpha   90.00
_cell.angle_beta   90.00
_cell.angle_gamma   90.00
#
_symmetry.space_group_name_H-M   'P 1'
#
loop_
_entity.id
_entity.type
_entity.pdbx_description
1 polymer ?
#
loop_
_entity_poly.entity_id
_entity_poly.type
_entity_poly.pdbx_seq_one_letter_code
_entity_poly.pdbx_strand_id
1 'polypeptide(L)'
;AVVSTCFSQVELAGVLRGARNGEGARELIDFLLSPTFQRDVPLSMFVFPVRQGVELPRTFRRFAVVPERPLTLPAVEIGRNRDRWIREWTETVLR
;
A
#
# COMPACT_ATOMS: atom_id res chain seq x y z
N ALA A 1 -19.57 5.04 -1.53
CA ALA A 1 -18.41 5.26 -0.64
C ALA A 1 -18.23 6.76 -0.43
N VAL A 2 -17.79 7.20 0.75
CA VAL A 2 -17.42 8.62 0.99
C VAL A 2 -15.98 8.79 0.50
N VAL A 3 -15.83 9.24 -0.75
CA VAL A 3 -14.51 9.25 -1.45
C VAL A 3 -13.69 10.51 -1.19
N SER A 4 -14.31 11.57 -0.66
CA SER A 4 -13.68 12.89 -0.44
C SER A 4 -12.61 12.89 0.64
N THR A 5 -12.61 11.88 1.51
CA THR A 5 -11.66 11.74 2.63
C THR A 5 -10.68 10.57 2.43
N CYS A 6 -10.72 9.89 1.28
CA CYS A 6 -9.82 8.78 1.00
C CYS A 6 -8.38 9.27 0.88
N PHE A 7 -7.44 8.62 1.56
CA PHE A 7 -6.00 8.85 1.45
C PHE A 7 -5.34 7.72 0.66
N SER A 8 -4.43 8.06 -0.27
CA SER A 8 -3.72 7.06 -1.05
C SER A 8 -2.61 6.41 -0.23
N GLN A 9 -2.69 5.09 -0.03
CA GLN A 9 -1.66 4.29 0.62
C GLN A 9 -1.00 3.35 -0.40
N VAL A 10 0.31 3.14 -0.25
CA VAL A 10 1.07 2.13 -0.98
C VAL A 10 1.69 1.16 0.03
N GLU A 11 1.50 -0.14 -0.20
CA GLU A 11 2.16 -1.19 0.58
C GLU A 11 3.53 -1.50 -0.02
N LEU A 12 4.54 -1.60 0.85
CA LEU A 12 5.94 -1.73 0.46
C LEU A 12 6.52 -2.99 1.08
N ALA A 13 7.37 -3.67 0.32
CA ALA A 13 8.26 -4.72 0.81
C ALA A 13 9.71 -4.28 0.56
N GLY A 14 10.62 -4.62 1.47
CA GLY A 14 12.02 -4.23 1.38
C GLY A 14 12.95 -5.25 2.03
N VAL A 15 14.13 -5.41 1.44
CA VAL A 15 15.19 -6.26 1.99
C VAL A 15 15.92 -5.51 3.10
N LEU A 16 15.90 -6.07 4.32
CA LEU A 16 16.55 -5.45 5.47
C LEU A 16 18.08 -5.55 5.38
N ARG A 17 18.76 -4.54 5.93
CA ARG A 17 20.21 -4.59 6.13
C ARG A 17 20.57 -5.77 7.03
N GLY A 18 21.52 -6.61 6.59
CA GLY A 18 21.93 -7.79 7.34
C GLY A 18 21.05 -9.03 7.14
N ALA A 19 20.15 -9.03 6.14
CA ALA A 19 19.41 -10.22 5.75
C ALA A 19 20.37 -11.38 5.45
N ARG A 20 20.24 -12.48 6.20
CA ARG A 20 21.12 -13.67 6.07
C ARG A 20 21.02 -14.32 4.68
N ASN A 21 19.84 -14.26 4.07
CA ASN A 21 19.60 -14.71 2.71
C ASN A 21 19.16 -13.53 1.83
N GLY A 22 20.13 -12.72 1.40
CA GLY A 22 19.86 -11.54 0.57
C GLY A 22 19.45 -11.88 -0.87
N GLU A 23 19.86 -13.04 -1.39
CA GLU A 23 19.48 -13.50 -2.72
C GLU A 23 18.01 -13.90 -2.76
N GLY A 24 17.58 -14.83 -1.90
CA GLY A 24 16.18 -15.24 -1.81
C GLY A 24 15.25 -14.08 -1.42
N ALA A 25 15.72 -13.10 -0.65
CA ALA A 25 14.95 -11.89 -0.37
C ALA A 25 14.70 -11.05 -1.63
N ARG A 26 15.66 -10.97 -2.57
CA ARG A 26 15.45 -10.30 -3.86
C ARG A 26 14.51 -11.10 -4.76
N GLU A 27 14.68 -12.42 -4.83
CA GLU A 27 13.78 -13.29 -5.59
C GLU A 27 12.33 -13.17 -5.10
N LEU A 28 12.12 -13.04 -3.79
CA LEU A 28 10.80 -12.78 -3.24
C LEU A 28 10.24 -11.44 -3.73
N ILE A 29 11.03 -10.36 -3.70
CA ILE A 29 10.59 -9.05 -4.20
C ILE A 29 10.23 -9.12 -5.68
N ASP A 30 11.04 -9.81 -6.49
CA ASP A 30 10.77 -10.01 -7.92
C ASP A 30 9.48 -10.81 -8.14
N PHE A 31 9.25 -11.83 -7.32
CA PHE A 31 7.99 -12.59 -7.31
C PHE A 31 6.79 -11.72 -6.94
N LEU A 32 6.89 -10.89 -5.90
CA LEU A 32 5.82 -9.96 -5.48
C LEU A 32 5.47 -8.96 -6.60
N LEU A 33 6.43 -8.57 -7.44
CA LEU A 33 6.24 -7.66 -8.58
C LEU A 33 5.83 -8.37 -9.88
N SER A 34 5.80 -9.71 -9.89
CA SER A 34 5.49 -10.50 -11.07
C SER A 34 4.01 -10.34 -11.49
N PRO A 35 3.68 -10.57 -12.78
CA PRO A 35 2.28 -10.63 -13.22
C PRO A 35 1.46 -11.66 -12.46
N THR A 36 2.05 -12.79 -12.09
CA THR A 36 1.37 -13.88 -11.38
C THR A 36 0.89 -13.40 -10.02
N PHE A 37 1.79 -12.90 -9.18
CA PHE A 37 1.41 -12.43 -7.85
C PHE A 37 0.42 -11.25 -7.93
N GLN A 38 0.70 -10.29 -8.81
CA GLN A 38 -0.11 -9.07 -8.95
C GLN A 38 -1.54 -9.35 -9.45
N ARG A 39 -1.79 -10.45 -10.18
CA ARG A 39 -3.15 -10.87 -10.58
C ARG A 39 -3.99 -11.36 -9.42
N ASP A 40 -3.37 -11.95 -8.39
CA ASP A 40 -4.08 -12.52 -7.24
C ASP A 40 -4.37 -11.45 -6.16
N VAL A 41 -3.51 -10.42 -6.07
CA VAL A 41 -3.61 -9.30 -5.12
C VAL A 41 -5.04 -8.75 -4.94
N PRO A 42 -5.84 -8.46 -5.99
CA PRO A 42 -7.18 -7.88 -5.84
C PRO A 42 -8.16 -8.71 -5.01
N LEU A 43 -8.10 -10.04 -5.12
CA LEU A 43 -9.07 -10.92 -4.46
C LEU A 43 -8.50 -11.59 -3.20
N SER A 44 -7.18 -11.58 -3.02
CA SER A 44 -6.54 -12.09 -1.80
C SER A 44 -6.32 -11.00 -0.74
N MET A 45 -5.97 -9.78 -1.16
CA MET A 45 -5.59 -8.68 -0.26
C MET A 45 -6.54 -7.48 -0.34
N PHE A 46 -7.48 -7.48 -1.29
CA PHE A 46 -8.43 -6.38 -1.51
C PHE A 46 -7.78 -5.02 -1.79
N VAL A 47 -6.62 -5.02 -2.47
CA VAL A 47 -5.91 -3.82 -2.92
C VAL A 47 -5.67 -3.85 -4.43
N PHE A 48 -5.34 -2.71 -5.02
CA PHE A 48 -5.01 -2.63 -6.45
C PHE A 48 -3.57 -3.12 -6.72
N PRO A 49 -3.32 -3.79 -7.85
CA PRO A 49 -1.96 -4.16 -8.24
C PRO A 49 -1.16 -2.91 -8.59
N VAL A 50 0.13 -2.90 -8.22
CA VAL A 50 1.06 -1.84 -8.61
C VAL A 50 1.59 -2.05 -10.04
N ARG A 51 1.58 -3.30 -10.51
CA ARG A 51 2.05 -3.63 -11.86
C ARG A 51 1.02 -3.22 -12.91
N GLN A 52 1.47 -2.44 -13.89
CA GLN A 52 0.68 -2.07 -15.06
C GLN A 52 0.36 -3.28 -15.95
N GLY A 53 -0.79 -3.24 -16.63
CA GLY A 53 -1.22 -4.29 -17.56
C GLY A 53 -1.78 -5.55 -16.89
N VAL A 54 -2.00 -5.53 -15.57
CA VAL A 54 -2.71 -6.61 -14.86
C VAL A 54 -4.22 -6.37 -14.98
N GLU A 55 -4.92 -7.32 -15.60
CA GLU A 55 -6.39 -7.25 -15.69
C GLU A 55 -7.05 -7.49 -14.33
N LEU A 56 -7.95 -6.58 -13.95
CA LEU A 56 -8.72 -6.71 -12.71
C LEU A 56 -9.90 -7.67 -12.90
N PRO A 57 -10.10 -8.63 -11.96
CA PRO A 57 -11.28 -9.49 -11.95
C PRO A 57 -12.59 -8.67 -12.00
N ARG A 58 -13.58 -9.18 -12.75
CA ARG A 58 -14.85 -8.46 -12.97
C ARG A 58 -15.53 -8.05 -11.66
N THR A 59 -15.56 -8.95 -10.67
CA THR A 59 -16.14 -8.69 -9.36
C THR A 59 -15.42 -7.56 -8.63
N PHE A 60 -14.08 -7.57 -8.64
CA PHE A 60 -13.29 -6.52 -8.03
C PHE A 60 -13.59 -5.17 -8.67
N ARG A 61 -13.55 -5.08 -10.01
CA ARG A 61 -13.86 -3.85 -10.75
C ARG A 61 -15.28 -3.33 -10.51
N ARG A 62 -16.24 -4.22 -10.28
CA ARG A 62 -17.64 -3.85 -10.03
C ARG A 62 -17.81 -3.12 -8.69
N PHE A 63 -17.04 -3.50 -7.68
CA PHE A 63 -17.26 -3.06 -6.30
C PHE A 63 -16.16 -2.16 -5.74
N ALA A 64 -14.94 -2.26 -6.25
CA ALA A 64 -13.84 -1.40 -5.84
C ALA A 64 -14.05 0.03 -6.35
N VAL A 65 -14.07 0.99 -5.43
CA VAL A 65 -14.19 2.41 -5.75
C VAL A 65 -12.79 3.00 -5.82
N VAL A 66 -12.43 3.58 -6.96
CA VAL A 66 -11.20 4.36 -7.11
C VAL A 66 -11.54 5.84 -6.95
N PRO A 67 -11.07 6.53 -5.89
CA PRO A 67 -11.25 7.97 -5.79
C PRO A 67 -10.52 8.68 -6.94
N GLU A 68 -11.20 9.60 -7.64
CA GLU A 68 -10.57 10.38 -8.72
C GLU A 68 -9.46 11.33 -8.20
N ARG A 69 -9.64 11.80 -6.95
CA ARG A 69 -8.75 12.76 -6.29
C ARG A 69 -8.52 12.32 -4.83
N PRO A 70 -7.76 11.23 -4.60
CA PRO A 70 -7.41 10.83 -3.25
C PRO A 70 -6.52 11.89 -2.61
N LEU A 71 -6.65 12.07 -1.30
CA LEU A 71 -5.71 12.86 -0.51
C LEU A 71 -4.34 12.19 -0.52
N THR A 72 -3.28 12.99 -0.61
CA THR A 72 -1.89 12.53 -0.61
C THR A 72 -1.04 13.49 0.19
N LEU A 73 -0.02 12.97 0.86
CA LEU A 73 1.04 13.76 1.48
C LEU A 73 2.40 13.24 1.03
N PRO A 74 3.39 14.12 0.80
CA PRO A 74 4.76 13.68 0.52
C PRO A 74 5.30 12.78 1.63
N ALA A 75 5.91 11.65 1.28
CA ALA A 75 6.45 10.70 2.26
C ALA A 75 7.47 11.35 3.23
N VAL A 76 8.24 12.32 2.76
CA VAL A 76 9.19 13.10 3.59
C VAL A 76 8.48 13.93 4.65
N GLU A 77 7.30 14.48 4.33
CA GLU A 77 6.50 15.27 5.28
C GLU A 77 5.89 14.34 6.33
N ILE A 78 5.37 13.19 5.91
CA ILE A 78 4.89 12.15 6.83
C ILE A 78 6.03 11.73 7.76
N GLY A 79 7.20 11.39 7.22
CA GLY A 79 8.36 10.96 8.01
C GLY A 79 8.82 12.00 9.04
N ARG A 80 8.81 13.30 8.69
CA ARG A 80 9.21 14.39 9.59
C ARG A 80 8.23 14.61 10.74
N ASN A 81 6.94 14.36 10.54
CA ASN A 81 5.90 14.74 11.50
C ASN A 81 5.22 13.55 12.20
N ARG A 82 5.37 12.32 11.71
CA ARG A 82 4.66 11.12 12.18
C ARG A 82 4.67 10.97 13.70
N ASP A 83 5.84 11.06 14.32
CA ASP A 83 5.97 10.81 15.75
C ASP A 83 5.27 11.89 16.58
N ARG A 84 5.25 13.14 16.10
CA ARG A 84 4.50 14.23 16.75
C ARG A 84 3.00 13.98 16.62
N TRP A 85 2.51 13.70 15.41
CA TRP A 85 1.08 13.47 15.16
C TRP A 85 0.52 12.28 15.94
N ILE A 86 1.28 11.19 16.07
CA ILE A 86 0.87 10.02 16.88
C ILE A 86 0.72 10.40 18.36
N ARG A 87 1.66 11.20 18.90
CA ARG A 87 1.56 11.66 20.29
C ARG A 87 0.36 12.57 20.50
N GLU A 88 0.21 13.59 19.67
CA GLU A 88 -0.90 14.56 19.75
C GLU A 88 -2.27 13.87 19.67
N TRP A 89 -2.42 12.92 18.74
CA TRP A 89 -3.67 12.16 18.60
C TRP A 89 -3.94 11.29 19.84
N THR A 90 -2.91 10.61 20.35
CA THR A 90 -3.04 9.75 21.54
C THR A 90 -3.45 10.55 22.77
N GLU A 91 -2.86 11.73 22.96
CA GLU A 91 -3.18 12.64 24.07
C GLU A 91 -4.57 13.25 23.94
N THR A 92 -5.04 13.53 22.73
CA THR A 92 -6.34 14.17 22.51
C THR A 92 -7.51 13.17 22.57
N VAL A 93 -7.31 11.95 22.08
CA VAL A 93 -8.40 10.99 21.83
C VAL A 93 -8.46 9.89 22.90
N LEU A 94 -7.31 9.46 23.43
CA LEU A 94 -7.22 8.28 24.30
C LEU A 94 -6.92 8.59 25.78
N ARG A 95 -6.51 9.82 26.10
CA ARG A 95 -6.21 10.26 27.47
C ARG A 95 -7.12 11.41 27.85
#